data_AF-A0A2V7FTM6-F1
#
_entry.id   AF-A0A2V7FTM6-F1
#
_cell.length_a   1.000
_cell.length_b   1.000
_cell.length_c   1.000
_cell.angle_alpha   90.00
_cell.angle_beta   90.00
_cell.angle_gamma   90.00
#
_symmetry.space_group_name_H-M   'P 1'
#
loop_
_entity.id
_entity.type
_entity.pdbx_description
1 polymer ?
#
loop_
_entity_poly.entity_id
_entity_poly.type
_entity_poly.pdbx_seq_one_letter_code
_entity_poly.pdbx_strand_id
1 'polypeptide(L)'
;MFPLMKGGLSMTKQPHVVVVGAGAFGGWTALWLRRGGARVTLVDAWGPGNSRASSGGETRVIRGTYGPRAIYTHLTARALHLWKENE
;
A
#
# COMPACT_ATOMS: atom_id res chain seq x y z
N MET A 1 1.32 36.52 40.14
CA MET A 1 1.53 35.08 39.93
C MET A 1 0.82 34.69 38.64
N PHE A 2 1.54 34.62 37.52
CA PHE A 2 0.98 34.28 36.20
C PHE A 2 0.85 32.75 36.06
N PRO A 3 -0.22 32.21 35.47
CA PRO A 3 -0.29 30.79 35.19
C PRO A 3 0.53 30.46 33.93
N LEU A 4 1.42 29.48 34.05
CA LEU A 4 2.20 28.92 32.97
C LEU A 4 1.26 28.16 32.02
N MET A 5 1.03 28.67 30.81
CA MET A 5 0.42 27.88 29.74
C MET A 5 1.39 26.76 29.33
N LYS A 6 1.09 25.52 29.73
CA LYS A 6 1.74 24.33 29.16
C LYS A 6 1.19 24.11 27.75
N GLY A 7 1.82 24.73 26.76
CA GLY A 7 1.71 24.33 25.37
C GLY A 7 2.32 22.95 25.19
N GLY A 8 1.53 21.90 25.39
CA GLY A 8 1.91 20.53 25.05
C GLY A 8 2.06 20.43 23.53
N LEU A 9 3.24 20.02 23.08
CA LEU A 9 3.57 19.71 21.69
C LEU A 9 2.43 18.95 21.00
N SER A 10 2.05 19.41 19.81
CA SER A 10 1.14 18.66 18.93
C SER A 10 1.75 17.28 18.68
N MET A 11 1.14 16.26 19.27
CA MET A 11 1.27 14.86 18.84
C MET A 11 1.14 14.87 17.32
N THR A 12 2.20 14.53 16.58
CA THR A 12 2.19 14.55 15.11
C THR A 12 0.96 13.81 14.63
N LYS A 13 0.00 14.56 14.08
CA LYS A 13 -1.32 14.04 13.73
C LYS A 13 -1.10 12.88 12.76
N GLN A 14 -1.66 11.71 13.06
CA GLN A 14 -1.53 10.55 12.17
C GLN A 14 -1.92 10.96 10.75
N PRO A 15 -1.07 10.72 9.73
CA PRO A 15 -1.38 11.11 8.38
C PRO A 15 -2.64 10.36 7.92
N HIS A 16 -3.56 11.08 7.29
CA HIS A 16 -4.74 10.49 6.67
C HIS A 16 -4.58 10.48 5.16
N VAL A 17 -4.58 9.29 4.57
CA VAL A 17 -4.33 9.08 3.14
C VAL A 17 -5.55 8.45 2.49
N VAL A 18 -5.94 8.99 1.33
CA VAL A 18 -6.94 8.35 0.46
C VAL A 18 -6.22 7.66 -0.69
N VAL A 19 -6.49 6.38 -0.88
CA VAL A 19 -6.00 5.60 -2.02
C VAL A 19 -7.18 5.40 -2.98
N VAL A 20 -7.05 5.91 -4.21
CA VAL A 20 -8.08 5.81 -5.25
C VAL A 20 -7.78 4.63 -6.16
N GLY A 21 -8.71 3.67 -6.21
CA GLY A 21 -8.59 2.37 -6.87
C GLY A 21 -8.21 1.26 -5.89
N ALA A 22 -9.12 0.30 -5.65
CA ALA A 22 -8.94 -0.87 -4.78
C ALA A 22 -8.59 -2.15 -5.56
N GLY A 23 -7.79 -2.00 -6.64
CA GLY A 23 -7.16 -3.13 -7.33
C GLY A 23 -5.90 -3.62 -6.61
N ALA A 24 -5.16 -4.55 -7.23
CA ALA A 24 -3.95 -5.16 -6.66
C ALA A 24 -2.96 -4.12 -6.07
N PHE A 25 -2.58 -3.10 -6.84
CA PHE A 25 -1.66 -2.06 -6.36
C PHE A 25 -2.23 -1.20 -5.24
N GLY A 26 -3.52 -0.85 -5.34
CA GLY A 26 -4.19 -0.01 -4.33
C GLY A 26 -4.32 -0.72 -2.99
N GLY A 27 -4.68 -2.02 -3.00
CA GLY A 27 -4.72 -2.85 -1.80
C GLY A 27 -3.36 -2.95 -1.11
N TRP A 28 -2.31 -3.27 -1.86
CA TRP A 28 -0.94 -3.31 -1.31
C TRP A 28 -0.48 -1.96 -0.77
N THR A 29 -0.78 -0.86 -1.47
CA THR A 29 -0.45 0.50 -1.02
C THR A 29 -1.18 0.83 0.29
N ALA A 30 -2.48 0.54 0.36
CA ALA A 30 -3.27 0.78 1.56
C ALA A 30 -2.76 -0.05 2.75
N LEU A 31 -2.42 -1.32 2.54
CA LEU A 31 -1.83 -2.19 3.57
C LEU A 31 -0.51 -1.63 4.10
N TRP A 32 0.41 -1.24 3.21
CA TRP A 32 1.70 -0.67 3.60
C TRP A 32 1.57 0.65 4.34
N LEU A 33 0.71 1.56 3.88
CA LEU A 33 0.44 2.83 4.57
C LEU A 33 -0.17 2.58 5.95
N ARG A 34 -1.10 1.62 6.06
CA ARG A 34 -1.73 1.25 7.32
C ARG A 34 -0.72 0.68 8.31
N ARG A 35 0.19 -0.18 7.86
CA ARG A 35 1.32 -0.71 8.66
C ARG A 35 2.27 0.39 9.11
N GLY A 36 2.44 1.44 8.31
CA GLY A 36 3.19 2.64 8.67
C GLY A 36 2.48 3.60 9.64
N GLY A 37 1.31 3.23 10.18
CA GLY A 37 0.57 4.03 11.17
C GLY A 37 -0.35 5.09 10.57
N ALA A 38 -0.54 5.11 9.25
CA ALA A 38 -1.49 6.04 8.63
C ALA A 38 -2.94 5.61 8.86
N ARG A 39 -3.82 6.61 8.96
CA ARG A 39 -5.25 6.40 8.70
C ARG A 39 -5.41 6.29 7.18
N VAL A 40 -6.03 5.23 6.69
CA VAL A 40 -6.19 5.01 5.25
C VAL A 40 -7.66 4.87 4.91
N THR A 41 -8.09 5.57 3.87
CA THR A 41 -9.38 5.35 3.21
C THR A 41 -9.09 4.81 1.81
N LEU A 42 -9.47 3.57 1.55
CA LEU A 42 -9.35 2.95 0.23
C LEU A 42 -10.70 3.04 -0.48
N VAL A 43 -10.73 3.63 -1.67
CA VAL A 43 -11.97 3.82 -2.46
C VAL A 43 -11.83 3.19 -3.83
N ASP A 44 -12.93 2.67 -4.37
CA ASP A 44 -13.00 2.10 -5.72
C ASP A 44 -14.37 2.36 -6.33
N ALA A 45 -14.42 2.53 -7.66
CA ALA A 45 -15.66 2.82 -8.37
C ALA A 45 -16.60 1.61 -8.50
N TRP A 46 -16.08 0.38 -8.39
CA TRP A 46 -16.86 -0.86 -8.54
C TRP A 46 -16.65 -1.87 -7.40
N GLY A 47 -15.89 -1.48 -6.37
CA GLY A 47 -15.51 -2.35 -5.26
C GLY A 47 -14.34 -3.30 -5.58
N PRO A 48 -13.70 -3.90 -4.58
CA PRO A 48 -12.56 -4.80 -4.79
C PRO A 48 -12.98 -6.10 -5.50
N GLY A 49 -12.08 -6.69 -6.29
CA GLY A 49 -12.28 -8.02 -6.89
C GLY A 49 -13.39 -8.10 -7.96
N ASN A 50 -13.79 -6.98 -8.55
CA ASN A 50 -14.87 -6.93 -9.54
C ASN A 50 -14.42 -7.41 -10.94
N SER A 51 -15.38 -7.75 -11.80
CA SER A 51 -15.13 -8.28 -13.16
C SER A 51 -14.51 -7.27 -14.14
N ARG A 52 -14.51 -5.98 -13.81
CA ARG A 52 -13.87 -4.92 -14.62
C ARG A 52 -12.40 -4.71 -14.23
N ALA A 53 -11.91 -5.39 -13.19
CA ALA A 53 -10.54 -5.23 -12.72
C ALA A 53 -9.52 -5.94 -13.61
N SER A 54 -8.38 -5.28 -13.88
CA SER A 54 -7.23 -5.92 -14.54
C SER A 54 -6.55 -6.98 -13.66
N SER A 55 -6.82 -6.96 -12.35
CA SER A 55 -6.37 -7.95 -11.38
C SER A 55 -7.34 -9.14 -11.20
N GLY A 56 -8.41 -9.23 -12.00
CA GLY A 56 -9.39 -10.34 -11.92
C GLY A 56 -8.86 -11.68 -12.44
N GLY A 57 -9.60 -12.77 -12.25
CA GLY A 57 -9.13 -14.12 -12.58
C GLY A 57 -8.18 -14.70 -11.54
N GLU A 58 -8.05 -16.03 -11.51
CA GLU A 58 -7.52 -16.75 -10.34
C GLU A 58 -6.01 -16.64 -10.17
N THR A 59 -5.25 -16.59 -11.27
CA THR A 59 -3.79 -16.74 -11.22
C THR A 59 -3.05 -15.65 -11.99
N ARG A 60 -1.81 -15.39 -11.57
CA ARG A 60 -0.85 -14.50 -12.23
C ARG A 60 0.56 -15.08 -12.13
N VAL A 61 1.37 -14.85 -13.16
CA VAL A 61 2.78 -15.28 -13.21
C VAL A 61 3.67 -14.21 -12.59
N ILE A 62 4.58 -14.64 -11.72
CA ILE A 62 5.71 -13.84 -11.25
C ILE A 62 7.00 -14.35 -11.91
N ARG A 63 7.80 -13.47 -12.52
CA ARG A 63 9.00 -13.83 -13.30
C ARG A 63 10.14 -12.85 -13.02
N GLY A 64 11.31 -13.35 -12.62
CA GLY A 64 12.49 -12.51 -12.35
C GLY A 64 13.40 -12.27 -13.56
N THR A 65 13.25 -13.01 -14.65
CA THR A 65 14.11 -12.92 -15.84
C THR A 65 13.65 -11.80 -16.78
N TYR A 66 14.23 -10.60 -16.62
CA TYR A 66 13.96 -9.41 -17.43
C TYR A 66 15.14 -8.94 -18.30
N GLY A 67 16.13 -9.82 -18.52
CA GLY A 67 17.30 -9.54 -19.35
C GLY A 67 18.12 -8.36 -18.82
N PRO A 68 18.54 -7.40 -19.68
CA PRO A 68 19.42 -6.30 -19.27
C PRO A 68 18.74 -5.29 -18.34
N ARG A 69 17.41 -5.36 -18.14
CA ARG A 69 16.67 -4.44 -17.28
C ARG A 69 16.70 -4.92 -15.82
N ALA A 70 17.88 -4.87 -15.21
CA ALA A 70 18.14 -5.38 -13.85
C ALA A 70 17.15 -4.85 -12.80
N ILE A 71 16.66 -3.61 -12.95
CA ILE A 71 15.67 -3.01 -12.05
C ILE A 71 14.43 -3.89 -11.87
N TYR A 72 13.90 -4.50 -12.92
CA TYR A 72 12.71 -5.36 -12.82
C TYR A 72 13.02 -6.68 -12.13
N THR A 73 14.21 -7.24 -12.33
CA THR A 73 14.67 -8.42 -11.60
C THR A 73 14.75 -8.14 -10.10
N HIS A 74 15.33 -7.01 -9.69
CA HIS A 74 15.39 -6.61 -8.28
C HIS A 74 14.00 -6.35 -7.68
N LEU A 75 13.12 -5.66 -8.43
CA LEU A 75 11.74 -5.44 -8.01
C LEU A 75 10.97 -6.76 -7.86
N THR A 76 11.12 -7.70 -8.79
CA THR A 76 10.48 -9.01 -8.69
C THR A 76 10.99 -9.82 -7.50
N ALA A 77 12.31 -9.83 -7.25
CA ALA A 77 12.88 -10.52 -6.11
C ALA A 77 12.30 -9.98 -4.78
N ARG A 78 12.23 -8.64 -4.65
CA ARG A 78 11.59 -7.99 -3.48
C ARG A 78 10.09 -8.31 -3.41
N ALA A 79 9.37 -8.23 -4.53
CA ALA A 79 7.94 -8.50 -4.57
C ALA A 79 7.63 -9.96 -4.16
N LEU A 80 8.43 -10.93 -4.60
CA LEU A 80 8.25 -12.34 -4.22
C LEU A 80 8.50 -12.57 -2.72
N HIS A 81 9.48 -11.88 -2.14
CA HIS A 81 9.71 -11.94 -0.70
C HIS A 81 8.49 -11.38 0.06
N LEU A 82 8.03 -10.18 -0.29
CA LEU A 82 6.86 -9.57 0.33
C LEU A 82 5.59 -10.40 0.13
N TRP A 83 5.42 -11.05 -1.03
CA TRP A 83 4.29 -11.94 -1.28
C TRP A 83 4.24 -13.07 -0.24
N LYS A 84 5.35 -13.77 -0.04
CA LYS A 84 5.45 -14.88 0.91
C LYS A 84 5.23 -14.47 2.37
N GLU A 85 5.56 -13.24 2.73
CA GLU A 85 5.29 -12.72 4.09
C GLU A 85 3.80 -12.41 4.34
N ASN A 86 2.97 -12.40 3.29
CA ASN A 86 1.58 -11.97 3.34
C ASN A 86 0.61 -13.03 2.79
N GLU A 87 1.10 -14.26 2.57
CA GLU A 87 0.25 -15.45 2.43
C GLU A 87 -0.36 -15.88 3.77
#